data_AF-A0A813GB51-F1
#
_entry.id   AF-A0A813GB51-F1
#
_cell.length_a   1.000
_cell.length_b   1.000
_cell.length_c   1.000
_cell.angle_alpha   90.00
_cell.angle_beta   90.00
_cell.angle_gamma   90.00
#
_symmetry.space_group_name_H-M   'P 1'
#
loop_
_entity.id
_entity.type
_entity.pdbx_description
1 polymer ?
#
loop_
_entity_poly.entity_id
_entity_poly.type
_entity_poly.pdbx_seq_one_letter_code
_entity_poly.pdbx_strand_id
1 'polypeptide(L)'
;MAGCELLGTLGIAVQGAITVVCASAMLAVWHLESPRRPFATWAFDVSKQVVGAAYGKCWNIVQAEVFARFLRASIADQDQCVWYLMGMASDCFVTTALCWWANSLMRPVLLAHWGIDIGNYGGEVPVVLSATGMTSMRAQGRRKWQAAMPAPSWLQGGARKWLAQLGIWLLIITLMRLVVGLGLFVFQDSLYTFYSGVFSVLHITGVTGKTVFAVLVFPAFGDTLQIMVQDHFLKKPSSEETHLDYEAPILQLPSAI
;
A
#
# COMPACT_ATOMS: atom_id res chain seq x y z
N MET A 1 38.64 -2.53 -3.19
CA MET A 1 37.41 -2.81 -3.96
C MET A 1 36.30 -3.06 -2.95
N ALA A 2 35.61 -2.02 -2.50
CA ALA A 2 34.45 -2.19 -1.62
C ALA A 2 33.23 -2.24 -2.54
N GLY A 3 32.64 -3.43 -2.69
CA GLY A 3 31.40 -3.60 -3.46
C GLY A 3 30.21 -2.89 -2.80
N CYS A 4 29.11 -2.78 -3.54
CA CYS A 4 27.80 -2.34 -3.02
C CYS A 4 27.26 -3.44 -2.08
N GLU A 5 27.81 -3.56 -0.87
CA GLU A 5 27.41 -4.57 0.13
C GLU A 5 26.04 -4.20 0.72
N LEU A 6 24.98 -4.68 0.06
CA LEU A 6 23.58 -4.44 0.43
C LEU A 6 23.25 -4.87 1.88
N LEU A 7 23.95 -5.88 2.41
CA LEU A 7 23.83 -6.38 3.79
C LEU A 7 24.93 -5.89 4.73
N GLY A 8 25.73 -4.91 4.31
CA GLY A 8 26.75 -4.30 5.16
C GLY A 8 26.12 -3.60 6.37
N THR A 9 26.91 -3.42 7.44
CA THR A 9 26.49 -2.75 8.69
C THR A 9 25.85 -1.38 8.45
N LEU A 10 26.36 -0.64 7.47
CA LEU A 10 25.82 0.67 7.07
C LEU A 10 24.40 0.56 6.50
N GLY A 11 24.13 -0.44 5.66
CA GLY A 11 22.81 -0.66 5.05
C GLY A 11 21.74 -0.99 6.09
N ILE A 12 22.08 -1.85 7.06
CA ILE A 12 21.18 -2.22 8.16
C ILE A 12 20.89 -1.01 9.06
N ALA A 13 21.93 -0.23 9.41
CA ALA A 13 21.78 0.96 10.24
C ALA A 13 20.87 2.01 9.57
N VAL A 14 21.07 2.24 8.27
CA VAL A 14 20.24 3.16 7.47
C VAL A 14 18.79 2.70 7.41
N GLN A 15 18.54 1.43 7.09
CA GLN A 15 17.17 0.89 7.01
C GLN A 15 16.45 0.96 8.36
N GLY A 16 17.18 0.72 9.46
CA GLY A 16 16.67 0.91 10.82
C GLY A 16 16.26 2.37 11.08
N ALA A 17 17.13 3.32 10.73
CA ALA A 17 16.84 4.75 10.90
C ALA A 17 15.62 5.21 10.09
N ILE A 18 15.51 4.81 8.81
CA ILE A 18 14.35 5.12 7.97
C ILE A 18 13.07 4.54 8.61
N THR A 19 13.11 3.30 9.11
CA THR A 19 11.96 2.66 9.75
C THR A 19 11.47 3.46 10.96
N VAL A 20 12.37 3.98 11.79
CA VAL A 20 12.02 4.82 12.94
C VAL A 20 11.40 6.15 12.49
N VAL A 21 11.98 6.79 11.47
CA VAL A 21 11.45 8.05 10.91
C VAL A 21 10.04 7.84 10.35
N CYS A 22 9.84 6.81 9.53
CA CYS A 22 8.52 6.47 8.98
C CYS A 22 7.50 6.19 10.09
N ALA A 23 7.86 5.42 11.12
CA ALA A 23 6.97 5.15 12.26
C ALA A 23 6.59 6.43 13.02
N SER A 24 7.55 7.33 13.24
CA SER A 24 7.30 8.61 13.90
C SER A 24 6.40 9.54 13.07
N ALA A 25 6.58 9.55 11.75
CA ALA A 25 5.74 10.31 10.83
C ALA A 25 4.30 9.81 10.82
N MET A 26 4.08 8.48 10.81
CA MET A 26 2.73 7.91 10.89
C MET A 26 2.00 8.29 12.19
N LEU A 27 2.71 8.29 13.32
CA LEU A 27 2.16 8.75 14.60
C LEU A 27 1.81 10.24 14.56
N ALA A 28 2.72 11.07 14.06
CA ALA A 28 2.50 12.52 13.94
C ALA A 28 1.30 12.84 13.03
N VAL A 29 1.20 12.18 11.88
CA VAL A 29 0.07 12.33 10.96
C VAL A 29 -1.24 11.94 11.63
N TRP A 30 -1.28 10.83 12.39
CA TRP A 30 -2.48 10.45 13.14
C TRP A 30 -2.87 11.48 14.21
N HIS A 31 -1.90 12.11 14.88
CA HIS A 31 -2.19 13.17 15.84
C HIS A 31 -2.72 14.47 15.21
N LEU A 32 -2.32 14.75 13.97
CA LEU A 32 -2.73 15.95 13.22
C LEU A 32 -4.00 15.71 12.38
N GLU A 33 -4.44 14.47 12.22
CA GLU A 33 -5.60 14.10 11.42
C GLU A 33 -6.90 14.69 12.02
N SER A 34 -7.66 15.42 11.19
CA SER A 34 -8.94 16.03 11.56
C SER A 34 -10.03 15.62 10.56
N PRO A 35 -11.11 14.94 10.99
CA PRO A 35 -11.36 14.39 12.32
C PRO A 35 -10.47 13.17 12.61
N ARG A 36 -9.97 13.07 13.85
CA ARG A 36 -9.05 11.99 14.25
C ARG A 36 -9.75 10.64 14.29
N ARG A 37 -9.24 9.66 13.54
CA ARG A 37 -9.72 8.27 13.57
C ARG A 37 -9.51 7.62 14.95
N PRO A 38 -10.46 6.78 15.44
CA PRO A 38 -10.31 6.06 16.69
C PRO A 38 -9.02 5.23 16.72
N PHE A 39 -8.34 5.19 17.87
CA PHE A 39 -7.05 4.52 18.02
C PHE A 39 -7.09 3.04 17.60
N ALA A 40 -8.17 2.32 17.92
CA ALA A 40 -8.30 0.91 17.54
C ALA A 40 -8.31 0.71 16.02
N THR A 41 -9.07 1.52 15.29
CA THR A 41 -9.11 1.47 13.81
C THR A 41 -7.75 1.83 13.22
N TRP A 42 -7.13 2.90 13.73
CA TRP A 42 -5.79 3.30 13.32
C TRP A 42 -4.75 2.20 13.54
N ALA A 43 -4.72 1.60 14.73
CA ALA A 43 -3.78 0.55 15.07
C ALA A 43 -3.97 -0.69 14.17
N PHE A 44 -5.22 -1.04 13.83
CA PHE A 44 -5.52 -2.10 12.88
C PHE A 44 -5.06 -1.77 11.46
N ASP A 45 -5.22 -0.54 10.98
CA ASP A 45 -4.76 -0.15 9.64
C ASP A 45 -3.23 -0.04 9.56
N VAL A 46 -2.58 0.55 10.56
CA VAL A 46 -1.12 0.64 10.63
C VAL A 46 -0.49 -0.74 10.77
N SER A 47 -1.04 -1.63 11.59
CA SER A 47 -0.51 -2.99 11.71
C SER A 47 -0.59 -3.77 10.40
N LYS A 48 -1.63 -3.58 9.57
CA LYS A 48 -1.66 -4.17 8.20
C LYS A 48 -0.54 -3.63 7.31
N GLN A 49 -0.25 -2.34 7.38
CA GLN A 49 0.86 -1.73 6.62
C GLN A 49 2.21 -2.28 7.08
N VAL A 50 2.44 -2.38 8.40
CA VAL A 50 3.67 -2.94 8.97
C VAL A 50 3.87 -4.41 8.55
N VAL A 51 2.82 -5.23 8.66
CA VAL A 51 2.88 -6.64 8.24
C VAL A 51 3.10 -6.75 6.73
N GLY A 52 2.42 -5.92 5.92
CA GLY A 52 2.61 -5.88 4.47
C GLY A 52 4.02 -5.47 4.05
N ALA A 53 4.61 -4.48 4.71
CA ALA A 53 5.98 -4.03 4.47
C ALA A 53 6.99 -5.12 4.85
N ALA A 54 6.83 -5.75 6.02
CA ALA A 54 7.67 -6.87 6.44
C ALA A 54 7.57 -8.06 5.45
N TYR A 55 6.36 -8.39 5.02
CA TYR A 55 6.12 -9.42 4.01
C TYR A 55 6.80 -9.08 2.67
N GLY A 56 6.69 -7.83 2.20
CA GLY A 56 7.35 -7.37 0.99
C GLY A 56 8.87 -7.46 1.05
N LYS A 57 9.48 -7.15 2.20
CA LYS A 57 10.92 -7.31 2.42
C LYS A 57 11.35 -8.77 2.30
N CYS A 58 10.60 -9.69 2.92
CA CYS A 58 10.84 -11.13 2.77
C CYS A 58 10.68 -11.59 1.31
N TRP A 59 9.66 -11.08 0.62
CA TRP A 59 9.44 -11.39 -0.80
C TRP A 59 10.61 -10.96 -1.68
N ASN A 60 11.17 -9.76 -1.45
CA ASN A 60 12.31 -9.27 -2.22
C ASN A 60 13.54 -10.18 -2.08
N ILE A 61 13.77 -10.74 -0.90
CA ILE A 61 14.84 -11.73 -0.68
C ILE A 61 14.57 -13.01 -1.47
N VAL A 62 13.34 -13.54 -1.39
CA VAL A 62 12.94 -14.74 -2.14
C VAL A 62 13.07 -14.53 -3.65
N GLN A 63 12.60 -13.39 -4.15
CA GLN A 63 12.68 -13.04 -5.56
C GLN A 63 14.12 -12.91 -6.03
N ALA A 64 15.01 -12.30 -5.23
CA ALA A 64 16.43 -12.21 -5.55
C ALA A 64 17.10 -13.59 -5.65
N GLU A 65 16.80 -14.52 -4.75
CA GLU A 65 17.32 -15.89 -4.80
C GLU A 65 16.81 -16.65 -6.03
N VAL A 66 15.53 -16.51 -6.36
CA VAL A 66 14.93 -17.09 -7.57
C VAL A 66 15.62 -16.53 -8.81
N PHE A 67 15.74 -15.21 -8.93
CA PHE A 67 16.39 -14.55 -10.06
C PHE A 67 17.85 -14.98 -10.18
N ALA A 68 18.60 -15.03 -9.08
CA ALA A 68 19.99 -15.49 -9.08
C ALA A 68 20.13 -16.94 -9.60
N ARG A 69 19.17 -17.82 -9.31
CA ARG A 69 19.18 -19.20 -9.83
C ARG A 69 18.93 -19.28 -11.33
N PHE A 70 17.97 -18.50 -11.83
CA PHE A 70 17.57 -18.56 -13.24
C PHE A 70 18.46 -17.70 -14.17
N LEU A 71 19.09 -16.65 -13.65
CA LEU A 71 19.86 -15.66 -14.42
C LEU A 71 21.39 -15.81 -14.28
N ARG A 72 21.87 -16.87 -13.63
CA ARG A 72 23.31 -17.17 -13.42
C ARG A 72 24.16 -17.19 -14.70
N ALA A 73 23.55 -17.22 -15.88
CA ALA A 73 24.24 -17.10 -17.17
C ALA A 73 24.64 -15.66 -17.55
N SER A 74 24.06 -14.61 -16.94
CA SER A 74 24.17 -13.21 -17.39
C SER A 74 24.66 -12.21 -16.32
N ILE A 75 24.76 -12.62 -15.04
CA ILE A 75 24.87 -11.71 -13.88
C ILE A 75 26.31 -11.27 -13.54
N ALA A 76 27.35 -12.00 -13.97
CA ALA A 76 28.71 -11.82 -13.43
C ALA A 76 29.32 -10.41 -13.60
N ASP A 77 28.80 -9.59 -14.54
CA ASP A 77 29.33 -8.25 -14.85
C ASP A 77 28.36 -7.07 -14.57
N GLN A 78 27.20 -7.28 -13.93
CA GLN A 78 26.20 -6.22 -13.75
C GLN A 78 26.21 -5.54 -12.36
N ASP A 79 25.97 -4.23 -12.30
CA ASP A 79 26.05 -3.39 -11.10
C ASP A 79 24.87 -3.66 -10.14
N GLN A 80 25.18 -4.13 -8.93
CA GLN A 80 24.20 -4.47 -7.89
C GLN A 80 23.33 -3.28 -7.46
N CYS A 81 23.89 -2.07 -7.43
CA CYS A 81 23.12 -0.89 -7.04
C CYS A 81 22.06 -0.55 -8.10
N VAL A 82 22.29 -0.88 -9.39
CA VAL A 82 21.30 -0.71 -10.48
C VAL A 82 20.16 -1.71 -10.34
N TRP A 83 20.47 -2.98 -10.07
CA TRP A 83 19.46 -4.00 -9.81
C TRP A 83 18.59 -3.68 -8.59
N TYR A 84 19.22 -3.17 -7.52
CA TYR A 84 18.51 -2.74 -6.33
C TYR A 84 17.58 -1.56 -6.62
N LEU A 85 18.09 -0.52 -7.30
CA LEU A 85 17.28 0.64 -7.69
C LEU A 85 16.10 0.22 -8.57
N MET A 86 16.33 -0.65 -9.54
CA MET A 86 15.28 -1.19 -10.41
C MET A 86 14.17 -1.89 -9.63
N GLY A 87 14.54 -2.85 -8.77
CA GLY A 87 13.57 -3.60 -7.96
C GLY A 87 12.81 -2.69 -7.00
N MET A 88 13.52 -1.79 -6.31
CA MET A 88 12.89 -0.84 -5.38
C MET A 88 11.95 0.13 -6.09
N ALA A 89 12.34 0.67 -7.26
CA ALA A 89 11.50 1.57 -8.03
C ALA A 89 10.25 0.88 -8.57
N SER A 90 10.37 -0.36 -9.05
CA SER A 90 9.21 -1.16 -9.45
C SER A 90 8.26 -1.43 -8.28
N ASP A 91 8.79 -1.69 -7.08
CA ASP A 91 7.96 -1.82 -5.88
C ASP A 91 7.26 -0.51 -5.50
N CYS A 92 7.98 0.61 -5.53
CA CYS A 92 7.45 1.92 -5.17
C CYS A 92 6.32 2.36 -6.10
N PHE A 93 6.52 2.22 -7.41
CA PHE A 93 5.59 2.76 -8.39
C PHE A 93 4.62 1.70 -8.92
N VAL A 94 5.14 0.61 -9.49
CA VAL A 94 4.31 -0.36 -10.22
C VAL A 94 3.52 -1.24 -9.26
N THR A 95 4.19 -1.87 -8.29
CA THR A 95 3.51 -2.73 -7.30
C THR A 95 2.47 -1.93 -6.52
N THR A 96 2.80 -0.72 -6.07
CA THR A 96 1.87 0.13 -5.31
C THR A 96 0.66 0.56 -6.14
N ALA A 97 0.85 0.99 -7.39
CA ALA A 97 -0.25 1.36 -8.28
C ALA A 97 -1.16 0.15 -8.58
N LEU A 98 -0.59 -1.03 -8.81
CA LEU A 98 -1.33 -2.26 -9.04
C LEU A 98 -2.11 -2.71 -7.80
N CYS A 99 -1.49 -2.62 -6.61
CA CYS A 99 -2.16 -2.90 -5.34
C CYS A 99 -3.34 -1.94 -5.10
N TRP A 100 -3.15 -0.65 -5.37
CA TRP A 100 -4.23 0.34 -5.29
C TRP A 100 -5.38 0.00 -6.24
N TRP A 101 -5.07 -0.30 -7.51
CA TRP A 101 -6.07 -0.67 -8.51
C TRP A 101 -6.81 -1.97 -8.14
N ALA A 102 -6.09 -3.02 -7.78
CA ALA A 102 -6.67 -4.30 -7.36
C ALA A 102 -7.59 -4.13 -6.15
N ASN A 103 -7.16 -3.35 -5.16
CA ASN A 103 -7.96 -3.04 -3.99
C ASN A 103 -9.23 -2.23 -4.35
N SER A 104 -9.13 -1.26 -5.26
CA SER A 104 -10.28 -0.48 -5.74
C SER A 104 -11.31 -1.35 -6.47
N LEU A 105 -10.85 -2.33 -7.25
CA LEU A 105 -11.73 -3.31 -7.90
C LEU A 105 -12.35 -4.31 -6.92
N MET A 106 -11.58 -4.79 -5.95
CA MET A 106 -12.03 -5.83 -5.02
C MET A 106 -13.01 -5.31 -3.97
N ARG A 107 -12.93 -4.03 -3.57
CA ARG A 107 -13.82 -3.42 -2.55
C ARG A 107 -15.31 -3.64 -2.79
N PRO A 108 -15.89 -3.26 -3.94
CA PRO A 108 -17.33 -3.45 -4.18
C PRO A 108 -17.69 -4.94 -4.16
N VAL A 109 -16.82 -5.82 -4.66
CA VAL A 109 -17.04 -7.27 -4.69
C VAL A 109 -17.05 -7.85 -3.26
N LEU A 110 -16.09 -7.47 -2.42
CA LEU A 110 -15.98 -7.90 -1.02
C LEU A 110 -17.19 -7.43 -0.20
N LEU A 111 -17.65 -6.20 -0.43
CA LEU A 111 -18.83 -5.67 0.24
C LEU A 111 -20.11 -6.39 -0.20
N ALA A 112 -20.29 -6.58 -1.51
CA ALA A 112 -21.49 -7.20 -2.07
C ALA A 112 -21.64 -8.68 -1.69
N HIS A 113 -20.54 -9.45 -1.71
CA HIS A 113 -20.60 -10.90 -1.52
C HIS A 113 -20.30 -11.35 -0.08
N TRP A 114 -19.50 -10.60 0.67
CA TRP A 114 -18.99 -11.03 1.99
C TRP A 114 -19.30 -10.04 3.12
N GLY A 115 -19.86 -8.86 2.80
CA GLY A 115 -20.07 -7.79 3.79
C GLY A 115 -18.78 -7.25 4.38
N ILE A 116 -17.65 -7.40 3.69
CA ILE A 116 -16.33 -6.95 4.15
C ILE A 116 -16.09 -5.53 3.63
N ASP A 117 -16.10 -4.58 4.55
CA ASP A 117 -15.74 -3.19 4.32
C ASP A 117 -14.33 -2.93 4.86
N ILE A 118 -13.37 -2.59 3.98
CA ILE A 118 -11.97 -2.42 4.36
C ILE A 118 -11.84 -1.19 5.27
N GLY A 119 -11.14 -1.34 6.40
CA GLY A 119 -11.05 -0.30 7.43
C GLY A 119 -12.21 -0.33 8.43
N ASN A 120 -13.18 -1.24 8.28
CA ASN A 120 -14.25 -1.46 9.24
C ASN A 120 -13.98 -2.71 10.10
N TYR A 121 -13.72 -2.51 11.39
CA TYR A 121 -13.45 -3.58 12.36
C TYR A 121 -14.57 -3.77 13.39
N GLY A 122 -15.71 -3.09 13.24
CA GLY A 122 -16.81 -3.20 14.19
C GLY A 122 -16.55 -2.57 15.56
N GLY A 123 -15.83 -1.45 15.59
CA GLY A 123 -15.84 -0.56 16.76
C GLY A 123 -17.15 0.21 16.83
N GLU A 124 -17.62 0.49 18.05
CA GLU A 124 -18.69 1.45 18.30
C GLU A 124 -18.36 2.75 17.54
N VAL A 125 -19.29 3.22 16.72
CA VAL A 125 -19.35 4.65 16.42
C VAL A 125 -19.38 5.32 17.78
N PRO A 126 -18.57 6.34 18.10
CA PRO A 126 -18.85 7.14 19.27
C PRO A 126 -20.27 7.66 19.06
N VAL A 127 -21.23 7.09 19.78
CA VAL A 127 -22.55 7.67 19.95
C VAL A 127 -22.21 9.00 20.58
N VAL A 128 -22.22 10.06 19.78
CA VAL A 128 -22.42 11.38 20.30
C VAL A 128 -23.80 11.28 20.94
N LEU A 129 -23.82 10.92 22.22
CA LEU A 129 -24.95 11.12 23.10
C LEU A 129 -25.12 12.64 23.14
N SER A 130 -25.77 13.17 22.10
CA SER A 130 -26.46 14.43 22.20
C SER A 130 -27.64 14.17 23.10
N ALA A 131 -27.38 14.26 24.39
CA ALA A 131 -28.37 14.44 25.41
C ALA A 131 -29.06 15.77 25.13
N THR A 132 -30.12 15.75 24.31
CA THR A 132 -31.33 16.59 24.43
C THR A 132 -32.21 16.45 23.19
N GLY A 133 -33.45 15.97 23.39
CA GLY A 133 -34.64 16.52 22.74
C GLY A 133 -34.92 16.23 21.26
N MET A 134 -35.90 15.35 21.02
CA MET A 134 -37.04 15.58 20.10
C MET A 134 -36.77 16.29 18.74
N THR A 135 -36.79 15.55 17.63
CA THR A 135 -37.87 15.54 16.61
C THR A 135 -37.40 15.06 15.22
N SER A 136 -38.37 14.50 14.49
CA SER A 136 -38.56 14.59 13.03
C SER A 136 -38.12 13.39 12.18
N MET A 137 -39.11 12.55 11.88
CA MET A 137 -39.15 11.76 10.66
C MET A 137 -39.06 12.68 9.43
N ARG A 138 -37.94 12.68 8.70
CA ARG A 138 -37.92 12.93 7.24
C ARG A 138 -36.54 12.68 6.64
N ALA A 139 -36.35 11.49 6.07
CA ALA A 139 -35.45 11.27 4.92
C ALA A 139 -35.62 9.82 4.42
N GLN A 140 -36.84 9.50 3.97
CA GLN A 140 -37.05 8.38 3.07
C GLN A 140 -36.59 8.84 1.68
N GLY A 141 -35.30 8.67 1.38
CA GLY A 141 -34.70 9.08 0.12
C GLY A 141 -33.52 8.20 -0.26
N ARG A 142 -33.75 7.28 -1.20
CA ARG A 142 -32.73 6.52 -1.97
C ARG A 142 -31.67 5.76 -1.15
N ARG A 143 -32.11 4.69 -0.47
CA ARG A 143 -31.25 3.52 -0.23
C ARG A 143 -30.95 2.83 -1.57
N LYS A 144 -29.84 3.18 -2.23
CA LYS A 144 -29.18 2.30 -3.20
C LYS A 144 -27.94 1.66 -2.56
N TRP A 145 -28.08 1.21 -1.32
CA TRP A 145 -27.23 0.14 -0.82
C TRP A 145 -27.83 -1.14 -1.42
N GLN A 146 -27.19 -1.67 -2.46
CA GLN A 146 -27.29 -3.12 -2.68
C GLN A 146 -27.02 -3.74 -1.32
N ALA A 147 -28.01 -4.45 -0.77
CA ALA A 147 -27.97 -4.93 0.60
C ALA A 147 -26.66 -5.70 0.81
N ALA A 148 -25.67 -5.07 1.45
CA ALA A 148 -24.44 -5.74 1.80
C ALA A 148 -24.85 -6.94 2.65
N MET A 149 -24.49 -8.14 2.20
CA MET A 149 -24.85 -9.33 2.94
C MET A 149 -24.32 -9.20 4.37
N PRO A 150 -25.09 -9.59 5.39
CA PRO A 150 -24.58 -9.60 6.75
C PRO A 150 -23.31 -10.45 6.78
N ALA A 151 -22.26 -9.90 7.37
CA ALA A 151 -20.99 -10.59 7.47
C ALA A 151 -21.20 -12.00 8.07
N PRO A 152 -20.51 -13.04 7.57
CA PRO A 152 -20.67 -14.40 8.06
C PRO A 152 -20.46 -14.49 9.58
N SER A 153 -21.12 -15.44 10.25
CA SER A 153 -21.02 -15.62 11.71
C SER A 153 -19.60 -15.87 12.21
N TRP A 154 -18.74 -16.49 11.39
CA TRP A 154 -17.32 -16.68 11.71
C TRP A 154 -16.51 -15.38 11.69
N LEU A 155 -17.01 -14.32 11.05
CA LEU A 155 -16.38 -13.00 10.92
C LEU A 155 -16.86 -11.99 12.00
N GLN A 156 -17.40 -12.50 13.11
CA GLN A 156 -17.77 -11.68 14.25
C GLN A 156 -16.52 -11.31 15.10
N GLY A 157 -16.38 -10.02 15.41
CA GLY A 157 -15.26 -9.47 16.20
C GLY A 157 -14.18 -8.78 15.37
N GLY A 158 -13.63 -7.67 15.90
CA GLY A 158 -12.68 -6.83 15.17
C GLY A 158 -11.37 -7.53 14.78
N ALA A 159 -10.84 -8.41 15.64
CA ALA A 159 -9.64 -9.18 15.33
C ALA A 159 -9.82 -10.15 14.16
N ARG A 160 -11.00 -10.79 14.04
CA ARG A 160 -11.29 -11.71 12.92
C ARG A 160 -11.48 -10.97 11.61
N LYS A 161 -12.16 -9.81 11.65
CA LYS A 161 -12.26 -8.89 10.51
C LYS A 161 -10.88 -8.40 10.07
N TRP A 162 -10.04 -8.02 11.02
CA TRP A 162 -8.66 -7.62 10.76
C TRP A 162 -7.86 -8.74 10.11
N LEU A 163 -7.93 -9.97 10.63
CA LEU A 163 -7.20 -11.11 10.08
C LEU A 163 -7.65 -11.44 8.66
N ALA A 164 -8.96 -11.41 8.38
CA ALA A 164 -9.49 -11.62 7.04
C ALA A 164 -9.03 -10.52 6.08
N GLN A 165 -9.12 -9.24 6.48
CA GLN A 165 -8.63 -8.11 5.69
C GLN A 165 -7.12 -8.20 5.45
N LEU A 166 -6.34 -8.59 6.45
CA LEU A 166 -4.90 -8.82 6.32
C LEU A 166 -4.60 -9.96 5.35
N GLY A 167 -5.31 -11.09 5.43
CA GLY A 167 -5.15 -12.20 4.51
C GLY A 167 -5.43 -11.80 3.05
N ILE A 168 -6.52 -11.07 2.82
CA ILE A 168 -6.84 -10.50 1.50
C ILE A 168 -5.73 -9.56 1.04
N TRP A 169 -5.25 -8.68 1.92
CA TRP A 169 -4.16 -7.75 1.62
C TRP A 169 -2.87 -8.44 1.22
N LEU A 170 -2.44 -9.47 1.97
CA LEU A 170 -1.24 -10.26 1.65
C LEU A 170 -1.40 -11.06 0.35
N LEU A 171 -2.61 -11.54 0.06
CA LEU A 171 -2.91 -12.19 -1.22
C LEU A 171 -2.77 -11.20 -2.38
N ILE A 172 -3.34 -10.00 -2.27
CA ILE A 172 -3.19 -8.93 -3.27
C ILE A 172 -1.71 -8.63 -3.50
N ILE A 173 -0.95 -8.38 -2.43
CA ILE A 173 0.49 -8.12 -2.54
C ILE A 173 1.20 -9.26 -3.28
N THR A 174 0.91 -10.52 -2.93
CA THR A 174 1.54 -11.69 -3.54
C THR A 174 1.24 -11.76 -5.04
N LEU A 175 -0.02 -11.62 -5.44
CA LEU A 175 -0.43 -11.68 -6.84
C LEU A 175 0.21 -10.54 -7.65
N MET A 176 0.19 -9.31 -7.13
CA MET A 176 0.77 -8.17 -7.83
C MET A 176 2.30 -8.30 -7.93
N ARG A 177 2.96 -8.77 -6.88
CA ARG A 177 4.41 -9.01 -6.90
C ARG A 177 4.82 -10.14 -7.84
N LEU A 178 4.00 -11.16 -8.02
CA LEU A 178 4.24 -12.18 -9.06
C LEU A 178 4.16 -11.58 -10.47
N VAL A 179 3.17 -10.72 -10.73
CA VAL A 179 3.04 -10.02 -12.02
C VAL A 179 4.23 -9.09 -12.28
N VAL A 180 4.61 -8.28 -11.29
CA VAL A 180 5.75 -7.36 -11.39
C VAL A 180 7.05 -8.13 -11.50
N GLY A 181 7.24 -9.20 -10.72
CA GLY A 181 8.41 -10.07 -10.79
C GLY A 181 8.56 -10.72 -12.16
N LEU A 182 7.46 -11.21 -12.76
CA LEU A 182 7.50 -11.72 -14.13
C LEU A 182 7.87 -10.62 -15.14
N GLY A 183 7.31 -9.42 -15.00
CA GLY A 183 7.67 -8.28 -15.83
C GLY A 183 9.15 -7.91 -15.71
N LEU A 184 9.68 -7.85 -14.48
CA LEU A 184 11.09 -7.60 -14.22
C LEU A 184 11.98 -8.67 -14.86
N PHE A 185 11.56 -9.94 -14.83
CA PHE A 185 12.30 -11.03 -15.46
C PHE A 185 12.31 -10.91 -17.00
N VAL A 186 11.18 -10.57 -17.61
CA VAL A 186 11.06 -10.44 -19.07
C VAL A 186 11.77 -9.19 -19.61
N PHE A 187 11.68 -8.06 -18.91
CA PHE A 187 12.18 -6.77 -19.37
C PHE A 187 13.50 -6.33 -18.73
N GLN A 188 14.22 -7.26 -18.10
CA GLN A 188 15.41 -6.95 -17.28
C GLN A 188 16.48 -6.15 -18.03
N ASP A 189 16.79 -6.46 -19.29
CA ASP A 189 17.88 -5.80 -20.03
C ASP A 189 17.53 -4.33 -20.35
N SER A 190 16.28 -4.08 -20.76
CA SER A 190 15.76 -2.75 -21.04
C SER A 190 15.70 -1.90 -19.78
N LEU A 191 15.21 -2.48 -18.69
CA LEU A 191 15.12 -1.79 -17.41
C LEU A 191 16.51 -1.52 -16.83
N TYR A 192 17.43 -2.49 -16.90
CA TYR A 192 18.81 -2.30 -16.44
C TYR A 192 19.48 -1.14 -17.18
N THR A 193 19.35 -1.09 -18.51
CA THR A 193 19.90 0.00 -19.32
C THR A 193 19.30 1.36 -18.90
N PHE A 194 17.99 1.40 -18.64
CA PHE A 194 17.31 2.59 -18.15
C PHE A 194 17.86 3.04 -16.79
N TYR A 195 17.90 2.17 -15.79
CA TYR A 195 18.36 2.52 -14.43
C TYR A 195 19.86 2.80 -14.36
N SER A 196 20.67 2.17 -15.20
CA SER A 196 22.08 2.54 -15.38
C SER A 196 22.21 3.96 -15.95
N GLY A 197 21.36 4.31 -16.93
CA GLY A 197 21.24 5.66 -17.47
C GLY A 197 20.86 6.71 -16.41
N VAL A 198 19.98 6.38 -15.46
CA VAL A 198 19.61 7.28 -14.34
C VAL A 198 20.85 7.70 -13.54
N PHE A 199 21.74 6.77 -13.18
CA PHE A 199 22.98 7.12 -12.48
C PHE A 199 23.91 8.00 -13.32
N SER A 200 23.95 7.77 -14.63
CA SER A 200 24.74 8.58 -15.57
C SER A 200 24.22 10.02 -15.64
N VAL A 201 22.90 10.19 -15.76
CA VAL A 201 22.25 11.52 -15.79
C VAL A 201 22.44 12.29 -14.47
N LEU A 202 22.41 11.58 -13.34
CA LEU A 202 22.66 12.18 -12.02
C LEU A 202 24.15 12.39 -11.73
N HIS A 203 25.05 12.06 -12.66
CA HIS A 203 26.51 12.11 -12.50
C HIS A 203 27.03 11.33 -11.28
N ILE A 204 26.32 10.28 -10.87
CA ILE A 204 26.70 9.43 -9.72
C ILE A 204 27.53 8.25 -10.23
N THR A 205 28.84 8.47 -10.37
CA THR A 205 29.76 7.47 -10.93
C THR A 205 30.47 6.64 -9.85
N GLY A 206 30.60 7.18 -8.63
CA GLY A 206 31.25 6.50 -7.52
C GLY A 206 30.38 5.42 -6.88
N VAL A 207 30.99 4.30 -6.47
CA VAL A 207 30.30 3.19 -5.80
C VAL A 207 29.55 3.67 -4.56
N THR A 208 30.21 4.45 -3.70
CA THR A 208 29.59 5.02 -2.50
C THR A 208 28.38 5.90 -2.84
N GLY A 209 28.47 6.71 -3.89
CA GLY A 209 27.36 7.57 -4.32
C GLY A 209 26.17 6.75 -4.81
N LYS A 210 26.43 5.71 -5.62
CA LYS A 210 25.38 4.80 -6.11
C LYS A 210 24.69 4.06 -4.96
N THR A 211 25.46 3.57 -3.99
CA THR A 211 24.92 2.90 -2.80
C THR A 211 24.08 3.86 -1.96
N VAL A 212 24.58 5.07 -1.67
CA VAL A 212 23.83 6.08 -0.90
C VAL A 212 22.53 6.44 -1.63
N PHE A 213 22.56 6.65 -2.93
CA PHE A 213 21.35 6.96 -3.68
C PHE A 213 20.35 5.80 -3.67
N ALA A 214 20.81 4.59 -4.04
CA ALA A 214 19.93 3.43 -4.23
C ALA A 214 19.40 2.87 -2.91
N VAL A 215 20.18 2.91 -1.82
CA VAL A 215 19.86 2.23 -0.55
C VAL A 215 19.34 3.19 0.52
N LEU A 216 19.68 4.48 0.45
CA LEU A 216 19.22 5.49 1.41
C LEU A 216 18.22 6.46 0.81
N VAL A 217 18.63 7.24 -0.20
CA VAL A 217 17.86 8.40 -0.68
C VAL A 217 16.57 7.96 -1.37
N PHE A 218 16.68 7.05 -2.34
CA PHE A 218 15.52 6.60 -3.11
C PHE A 218 14.52 5.80 -2.26
N PRO A 219 14.94 4.83 -1.42
CA PRO A 219 14.00 4.11 -0.54
C PRO A 219 13.34 5.02 0.50
N ALA A 220 14.04 5.99 1.08
CA ALA A 220 13.43 6.94 2.02
C ALA A 220 12.26 7.70 1.38
N PHE A 221 12.43 8.15 0.14
CA PHE A 221 11.36 8.78 -0.63
C PHE A 221 10.26 7.78 -1.03
N GLY A 222 10.65 6.64 -1.59
CA GLY A 222 9.75 5.61 -2.09
C GLY A 222 8.86 5.00 -1.02
N ASP A 223 9.43 4.61 0.13
CA ASP A 223 8.69 4.06 1.27
C ASP A 223 7.71 5.08 1.84
N THR A 224 8.09 6.36 1.87
CA THR A 224 7.18 7.44 2.29
C THR A 224 5.97 7.53 1.37
N LEU A 225 6.17 7.51 0.05
CA LEU A 225 5.08 7.48 -0.91
C LEU A 225 4.21 6.22 -0.76
N GLN A 226 4.83 5.05 -0.57
CA GLN A 226 4.10 3.81 -0.38
C GLN A 226 3.19 3.88 0.86
N ILE A 227 3.71 4.38 1.98
CA ILE A 227 2.93 4.55 3.22
C ILE A 227 1.75 5.51 2.97
N MET A 228 1.99 6.64 2.30
CA MET A 228 0.93 7.61 2.02
C MET A 228 -0.17 7.04 1.13
N VAL A 229 0.19 6.35 0.04
CA VAL A 229 -0.77 5.73 -0.88
C VAL A 229 -1.53 4.61 -0.18
N GLN A 230 -0.84 3.77 0.59
CA GLN A 230 -1.45 2.65 1.33
C GLN A 230 -2.39 3.14 2.44
N ASP A 231 -2.01 4.15 3.23
CA ASP A 231 -2.90 4.75 4.24
C ASP A 231 -4.14 5.33 3.57
N HIS A 232 -3.99 6.02 2.42
CA HIS A 232 -5.11 6.63 1.71
C HIS A 232 -6.18 5.61 1.29
N PHE A 233 -5.80 4.49 0.67
CA PHE A 233 -6.80 3.52 0.26
C PHE A 233 -7.23 2.58 1.39
N LEU A 234 -6.38 2.24 2.37
CA LEU A 234 -6.79 1.39 3.50
C LEU A 234 -7.80 2.09 4.41
N LYS A 235 -7.75 3.43 4.46
CA LYS A 235 -8.71 4.25 5.20
C LYS A 235 -10.11 4.11 4.58
N LYS A 236 -11.11 4.06 5.45
CA LYS A 236 -12.51 4.14 5.04
C LYS A 236 -12.84 5.59 4.63
N PRO A 237 -13.52 5.83 3.48
CA PRO A 237 -13.98 7.17 3.13
C PRO A 237 -14.87 7.73 4.23
N SER A 238 -14.79 9.04 4.44
CA SER A 238 -15.62 9.72 5.42
C SER A 238 -17.09 9.70 4.99
N SER A 239 -18.00 9.81 5.96
CA SER A 239 -19.43 9.91 5.70
C SER A 239 -19.76 11.11 4.80
N GLU A 240 -19.04 12.23 4.95
CA GLU A 240 -19.21 13.45 4.14
C GLU A 240 -18.79 13.27 2.67
N GLU A 241 -17.68 12.59 2.38
CA GLU A 241 -17.29 12.26 0.99
C GLU A 241 -18.34 11.37 0.30
N THR A 242 -18.92 10.43 1.06
CA THR A 242 -20.01 9.57 0.56
C THR A 242 -21.28 10.37 0.23
N HIS A 243 -21.54 11.47 0.95
CA HIS A 243 -22.67 12.36 0.68
C HIS A 243 -22.44 13.26 -0.55
N LEU A 244 -21.21 13.75 -0.76
CA LEU A 244 -20.85 14.58 -1.92
C LEU A 244 -20.92 13.79 -3.25
N ASP A 245 -20.51 12.52 -3.26
CA ASP A 245 -20.68 11.64 -4.43
C ASP A 245 -22.16 11.38 -4.77
N TYR A 246 -23.07 11.52 -3.79
CA TYR A 246 -24.51 11.38 -3.98
C TYR A 246 -25.18 12.64 -4.54
N GLU A 247 -24.57 13.82 -4.31
CA GLU A 247 -25.09 15.12 -4.78
C GLU A 247 -24.53 15.55 -6.14
N ALA A 248 -23.51 14.86 -6.67
CA ALA A 248 -23.05 15.08 -8.03
C ALA A 248 -24.23 14.94 -9.02
N PRO A 249 -24.59 15.99 -9.80
CA PRO A 249 -25.72 15.93 -10.69
C PRO A 249 -25.46 14.85 -11.73
N ILE A 250 -26.31 13.82 -11.74
CA ILE A 250 -26.38 12.87 -12.84
C ILE A 250 -26.64 13.72 -14.09
N LEU A 251 -25.63 13.87 -14.95
CA LEU A 251 -25.77 14.42 -16.28
C LEU A 251 -26.90 13.62 -16.93
N GLN A 252 -28.08 14.25 -17.05
CA GLN A 252 -29.26 13.61 -17.61
C GLN A 252 -28.95 13.27 -19.06
N LEU A 253 -28.63 12.00 -19.33
CA LEU A 253 -28.64 11.47 -20.68
C LEU A 253 -30.05 11.70 -21.25
N PRO A 254 -30.19 12.41 -22.39
CA PRO A 254 -31.49 12.64 -22.98
C PRO A 254 -32.10 11.29 -23.35
N SER A 255 -33.31 11.05 -22.88
CA SER A 255 -34.13 9.90 -23.27
C SER A 255 -34.29 9.91 -24.78
N ALA A 256 -33.69 8.91 -25.44
CA ALA A 256 -33.95 8.64 -26.85
C ALA A 256 -35.45 8.38 -27.04
N ILE A 257 -36.06 9.20 -27.88
CA ILE A 257 -37.39 8.98 -28.49
C ILE A 257 -37.17 8.13 -29.74
#